data_AF-A0A1Q3QAQ0-F1
#
_entry.id   AF-A0A1Q3QAQ0-F1
#
_cell.length_a   1.000
_cell.length_b   1.000
_cell.length_c   1.000
_cell.angle_alpha   90.00
_cell.angle_beta   90.00
_cell.angle_gamma   90.00
#
_symmetry.space_group_name_H-M   'P 1'
#
loop_
_entity.id
_entity.type
_entity.pdbx_description
1 polymer ?
#
loop_
_entity_poly.entity_id
_entity_poly.type
_entity_poly.pdbx_seq_one_letter_code
_entity_poly.pdbx_strand_id
1 'polypeptide(L)'
;MLEAIINLIDEVELTDYQVIEQVTAKSSYSSPRLNTAVWPGYNSSVFIQESDPGKVSSLMESINKMNQSAFNNGELVAVFSWDIHACTEAEKTK
;
A
#
# COMPACT_ATOMS: atom_id res chain seq x y z
N MET A 1 -7.39 -6.76 -5.17
CA MET A 1 -6.02 -6.21 -5.04
C MET A 1 -5.80 -5.55 -3.70
N LEU A 2 -6.63 -4.59 -3.28
CA LEU A 2 -6.55 -4.01 -1.93
C LEU A 2 -6.56 -5.09 -0.84
N GLU A 3 -7.49 -6.04 -0.91
CA GLU A 3 -7.55 -7.17 0.04
C GLU A 3 -6.25 -7.98 0.12
N ALA A 4 -5.57 -8.20 -1.02
CA ALA A 4 -4.29 -8.92 -1.03
C ALA A 4 -3.18 -8.12 -0.33
N ILE A 5 -3.20 -6.79 -0.47
CA ILE A 5 -2.28 -5.91 0.27
C ILE A 5 -2.59 -5.90 1.76
N ILE A 6 -3.87 -5.88 2.16
CA ILE A 6 -4.26 -5.94 3.58
C ILE A 6 -3.80 -7.27 4.20
N ASN A 7 -4.05 -8.40 3.52
CA ASN A 7 -3.58 -9.70 4.00
C ASN A 7 -2.05 -9.73 4.16
N LEU A 8 -1.31 -9.12 3.22
CA LEU A 8 0.14 -9.04 3.33
C LEU A 8 0.60 -8.17 4.51
N ILE A 9 -0.09 -7.06 4.77
CA ILE A 9 0.17 -6.19 5.93
C ILE A 9 -0.05 -6.98 7.23
N ASP A 10 -1.13 -7.76 7.30
CA ASP A 10 -1.43 -8.63 8.44
C ASP A 10 -0.37 -9.72 8.64
N GLU A 11 0.11 -10.35 7.56
CA GLU A 11 1.18 -11.35 7.58
C GLU A 11 2.52 -10.79 8.09
N VAL A 12 2.80 -9.51 7.85
CA VAL A 12 3.99 -8.79 8.35
C VAL A 12 3.75 -8.19 9.75
N GLU A 13 2.57 -8.44 10.33
CA GLU A 13 2.18 -7.96 11.67
C GLU A 13 2.25 -6.44 11.79
N LEU A 14 1.85 -5.72 10.74
CA LEU A 14 1.78 -4.25 10.72
C LEU A 14 0.39 -3.82 11.21
N THR A 15 0.34 -3.15 12.37
CA THR A 15 -0.94 -2.90 13.06
C THR A 15 -1.49 -1.49 12.90
N ASP A 16 -0.64 -0.52 12.54
CA ASP A 16 -1.03 0.89 12.39
C ASP A 16 -1.02 1.28 10.91
N TYR A 17 -2.20 1.28 10.30
CA TYR A 17 -2.38 1.69 8.93
C TYR A 17 -3.77 2.29 8.66
N GLN A 18 -3.85 3.06 7.59
CA GLN A 18 -5.06 3.70 7.10
C GLN A 18 -5.29 3.29 5.66
N VAL A 19 -6.53 2.94 5.33
CA VAL A 19 -6.95 2.65 3.96
C VAL A 19 -7.74 3.83 3.43
N ILE A 20 -7.30 4.37 2.30
CA ILE A 20 -8.04 5.36 1.52
C ILE A 20 -8.54 4.66 0.27
N GLU A 21 -9.85 4.44 0.21
CA GLU A 21 -10.51 3.86 -0.96
C GLU A 21 -10.88 4.94 -1.97
N GLN A 22 -11.18 4.52 -3.20
CA GLN A 22 -11.66 5.38 -4.28
C GLN A 22 -10.69 6.51 -4.66
N VAL A 23 -9.40 6.20 -4.67
CA VAL A 23 -8.34 7.13 -5.03
C VAL A 23 -8.28 7.29 -6.55
N THR A 24 -8.37 8.55 -6.99
CA THR A 24 -8.05 8.93 -8.36
C THR A 24 -6.53 9.05 -8.48
N ALA A 25 -5.92 8.18 -9.28
CA ALA A 25 -4.48 8.16 -9.48
C ALA A 25 -4.15 8.07 -10.95
N LYS A 26 -3.11 8.80 -11.36
CA LYS A 26 -2.47 8.69 -12.66
C LYS A 26 -1.06 8.16 -12.45
N SER A 27 -0.84 6.94 -12.92
CA SER A 27 0.44 6.24 -12.80
C SER A 27 1.18 6.31 -14.15
N SER A 28 2.52 6.30 -14.11
CA SER A 28 3.33 6.07 -15.30
C SER A 28 3.38 4.60 -15.72
N TYR A 29 2.94 3.69 -14.84
CA TYR A 29 3.03 2.24 -15.05
C TYR A 29 1.82 1.67 -15.81
N SER A 30 0.64 2.28 -15.66
CA SER A 30 -0.60 1.77 -16.26
C SER A 30 -1.62 2.87 -16.53
N SER A 31 -2.62 2.54 -17.35
CA SER A 31 -3.77 3.41 -17.61
C SER A 31 -4.53 3.71 -16.31
N PRO A 32 -4.95 4.97 -16.08
CA PRO A 32 -5.59 5.36 -14.84
C PRO A 32 -6.98 4.73 -14.68
N ARG A 33 -7.23 4.16 -13.50
CA ARG A 33 -8.55 3.67 -13.07
C ARG A 33 -9.35 4.83 -12.46
N LEU A 34 -10.24 5.41 -13.27
CA LEU A 34 -11.05 6.58 -12.91
C LEU A 34 -12.55 6.26 -12.97
N ASN A 35 -12.91 5.00 -12.73
CA ASN A 35 -14.29 4.53 -12.77
C ASN A 35 -15.03 4.88 -14.08
N THR A 36 -14.39 4.59 -15.21
CA THR A 36 -14.96 4.78 -16.54
C THR A 36 -15.49 3.45 -17.09
N ALA A 37 -16.30 3.50 -18.17
CA ALA A 37 -16.80 2.28 -18.82
C ALA A 37 -15.68 1.33 -19.31
N VAL A 38 -14.51 1.89 -19.66
CA VAL A 38 -13.34 1.13 -20.13
C VAL A 38 -12.46 0.67 -18.96
N TRP A 39 -12.39 1.47 -17.89
CA TRP A 39 -11.62 1.19 -16.68
C TRP A 39 -12.52 1.29 -15.45
N PRO A 40 -13.31 0.24 -15.16
CA PRO A 40 -14.20 0.25 -14.01
C PRO A 40 -13.42 0.24 -12.70
N GLY A 41 -13.93 0.96 -11.71
CA GLY A 41 -13.31 1.08 -10.39
C GLY A 41 -12.24 2.17 -10.28
N TYR A 42 -11.84 2.39 -9.03
CA TYR A 42 -10.81 3.34 -8.62
C TYR A 42 -9.59 2.59 -8.06
N ASN A 43 -8.52 3.33 -7.76
CA ASN A 43 -7.40 2.77 -6.98
C ASN A 43 -7.71 2.86 -5.48
N SER A 44 -6.84 2.24 -4.69
CA SER A 44 -6.78 2.42 -3.24
C SER A 44 -5.36 2.77 -2.83
N SER A 45 -5.22 3.50 -1.73
CA SER A 45 -3.93 3.79 -1.12
C SER A 45 -3.94 3.30 0.32
N VAL A 46 -2.80 2.79 0.77
CA VAL A 46 -2.61 2.37 2.16
C VAL A 46 -1.44 3.17 2.73
N PHE A 47 -1.69 3.84 3.86
CA PHE A 47 -0.67 4.57 4.61
C PHE A 47 -0.36 3.77 5.86
N ILE A 48 0.91 3.45 6.08
CA ILE A 48 1.36 2.59 7.18
C ILE A 48 2.31 3.41 8.05
N GLN A 49 2.12 3.35 9.37
CA GLN A 49 3.05 3.90 10.33
C GLN A 49 3.77 2.74 11.00
N GLU A 50 5.05 2.54 10.66
CA GLU A 50 5.89 1.50 11.26
C GLU A 50 7.26 2.08 11.59
N SER A 51 7.73 1.77 12.79
CA SER A 51 9.02 2.22 13.32
C SER A 51 10.12 1.17 13.17
N ASP A 52 9.74 -0.11 13.05
CA ASP A 52 10.66 -1.23 12.86
C ASP A 52 11.13 -1.32 11.39
N PRO A 53 12.41 -0.99 11.10
CA PRO A 53 12.92 -1.04 9.73
C PRO A 53 12.94 -2.46 9.15
N GLY A 54 12.98 -3.50 9.99
CA GLY A 54 12.94 -4.90 9.59
C GLY A 54 11.57 -5.29 9.03
N LYS A 55 10.49 -4.80 9.65
CA LYS A 55 9.12 -4.97 9.15
C LYS A 55 8.89 -4.20 7.85
N VAL A 56 9.39 -2.96 7.77
CA VAL A 56 9.34 -2.17 6.53
C VAL A 56 10.06 -2.89 5.39
N SER A 57 11.26 -3.42 5.65
CA SER A 57 12.04 -4.17 4.66
C SER A 57 11.31 -5.44 4.21
N SER A 58 10.74 -6.18 5.16
CA SER A 58 9.94 -7.39 4.88
C SER A 58 8.73 -7.11 4.00
N LEU A 59 7.99 -6.02 4.27
CA LEU A 59 6.88 -5.60 3.43
C LEU A 59 7.33 -5.27 2.00
N MET A 60 8.40 -4.49 1.86
CA MET A 60 8.97 -4.11 0.56
C MET A 60 9.38 -5.33 -0.26
N GLU A 61 10.05 -6.30 0.37
CA GLU A 61 10.42 -7.57 -0.28
C GLU A 61 9.20 -8.37 -0.75
N SER A 62 8.17 -8.47 0.09
CA SER A 62 6.95 -9.20 -0.25
C SER A 62 6.16 -8.53 -1.38
N ILE A 63 6.06 -7.20 -1.39
CA ILE A 63 5.45 -6.45 -2.51
C ILE A 63 6.26 -6.67 -3.80
N ASN A 64 7.59 -6.67 -3.72
CA ASN A 64 8.44 -6.95 -4.89
C ASN A 64 8.20 -8.37 -5.44
N LYS A 65 8.08 -9.39 -4.58
CA LYS A 65 7.73 -10.76 -4.99
C LYS A 65 6.35 -10.83 -5.64
N MET A 66 5.36 -10.12 -5.08
CA MET A 66 4.02 -10.04 -5.65
C MET A 66 4.05 -9.38 -7.04
N ASN A 67 4.79 -8.29 -7.21
CA ASN A 67 4.95 -7.60 -8.48
C ASN A 67 5.61 -8.48 -9.57
N GLN A 68 6.54 -9.36 -9.20
CA GLN A 68 7.15 -10.32 -10.14
C GLN A 68 6.15 -11.35 -10.69
N SER A 69 5.03 -11.55 -9.99
CA SER A 69 3.99 -12.51 -10.36
C SER A 69 2.80 -11.84 -11.06
N ALA A 70 2.84 -10.53 -11.29
CA ALA A 70 1.77 -9.76 -11.91
C ALA A 70 1.57 -10.15 -13.39
N PHE A 71 0.31 -10.31 -13.81
CA PHE A 71 -0.01 -10.69 -15.19
C PHE A 71 0.09 -9.50 -16.15
N ASN A 72 -0.16 -8.29 -15.66
CA ASN A 72 -0.12 -7.06 -16.44
C ASN A 72 0.28 -5.86 -15.56
N ASN A 73 0.66 -4.75 -16.20
CA ASN A 73 1.10 -3.54 -15.49
C ASN A 73 0.02 -2.90 -14.59
N GLY A 74 -1.26 -3.18 -14.84
CA GLY A 74 -2.37 -2.71 -14.03
C GLY A 74 -2.49 -3.45 -12.69
N GLU A 75 -1.70 -4.50 -12.48
CA GLU A 75 -1.63 -5.25 -11.23
C GLU A 75 -0.38 -4.93 -10.40
N LEU A 76 0.53 -4.12 -10.94
CA LEU A 76 1.71 -3.69 -10.21
C LEU A 76 1.32 -2.73 -9.08
N VAL A 77 1.94 -2.96 -7.93
CA VAL A 77 1.79 -2.12 -6.75
C VAL A 77 3.03 -1.24 -6.61
N ALA A 78 2.79 0.06 -6.54
CA ALA A 78 3.82 1.03 -6.20
C ALA A 78 3.82 1.24 -4.69
N VAL A 79 4.99 1.10 -4.07
CA VAL A 79 5.22 1.35 -2.65
C VAL A 79 6.42 2.27 -2.49
N PHE A 80 6.30 3.23 -1.59
CA PHE A 80 7.35 4.18 -1.24
C PHE A 80 7.43 4.25 0.27
N SER A 81 8.64 4.29 0.81
CA SER A 81 8.89 4.55 2.22
C SER A 81 9.74 5.80 2.37
N TRP A 82 9.55 6.50 3.48
CA TRP A 82 10.34 7.67 3.85
C TRP A 82 10.44 7.72 5.37
N ASP A 83 11.53 8.32 5.87
CA ASP A 83 11.71 8.51 7.31
C ASP A 83 10.84 9.66 7.81
N ILE A 84 10.21 9.47 8.97
CA ILE A 84 9.49 10.52 9.68
C ILE A 84 10.45 11.15 10.70
N HIS A 85 10.76 12.44 10.51
CA HIS A 85 11.72 13.15 11.35
C HIS A 85 11.24 13.33 12.80
N ALA A 86 9.94 13.58 12.99
CA ALA A 86 9.33 13.73 14.31
C ALA A 86 7.84 13.35 14.22
N CYS A 87 7.34 12.71 15.27
CA CYS A 87 5.92 12.47 15.46
C CYS A 87 5.50 12.83 16.89
N THR A 88 4.21 13.04 17.09
CA THR A 88 3.62 13.16 18.43
C THR A 88 2.52 12.12 18.53
N GLU A 89 2.71 11.17 19.44
CA GLU A 89 1.75 10.10 19.67
C GLU A 89 0.84 10.46 20.83
N ALA A 90 -0.43 10.08 20.74
CA ALA A 90 -1.31 10.14 21.89
C ALA A 90 -0.87 9.08 22.90
N GLU A 91 -0.70 9.46 24.18
CA GLU A 91 -0.48 8.48 25.24
C GLU A 91 -1.68 7.54 25.29
N LYS A 92 -1.45 6.24 25.09
CA LYS A 92 -2.47 5.22 25.33
C LYS A 92 -2.76 5.20 26.83
N THR A 93 -3.84 5.85 27.25
CA THR A 93 -4.34 5.73 28.62
C THR A 93 -4.65 4.26 28.89
N LYS A 94 -3.97 3.68 29.89
CA LYS A 94 -4.14 2.28 30.31
C LYS A 94 -5.55 2.00 30.85
#